data_AF-A0A671U0K2-F1
#
_entry.id   AF-A0A671U0K2-F1
#
_cell.length_a   1.000
_cell.length_b   1.000
_cell.length_c   1.000
_cell.angle_alpha   90.00
_cell.angle_beta   90.00
_cell.angle_gamma   90.00
#
_symmetry.space_group_name_H-M   'P 1'
#
loop_
_entity.id
_entity.type
_entity.pdbx_description
1 polymer ?
#
loop_
_entity_poly.entity_id
_entity_poly.type
_entity_poly.pdbx_seq_one_letter_code
_entity_poly.pdbx_strand_id
1 'polypeptide(L)' 'IPSICCVVGCNNNKGDPKISFYRLPQDEKRRHQWLAAIKRADWTPTRKRINQMM' A
#
# COMPACT_ATOMS: atom_id res chain seq x y z
N ILE A 1 -3.57 10.49 4.61
CA ILE A 1 -3.32 9.06 4.29
C ILE A 1 -3.92 8.83 2.91
N PRO A 2 -3.25 8.17 1.94
CA PRO A 2 -3.90 7.83 0.67
C PRO A 2 -5.19 7.04 0.95
N SER A 3 -6.31 7.47 0.38
CA SER A 3 -7.63 6.85 0.56
C SER A 3 -7.88 5.71 -0.43
N ILE A 4 -6.90 5.35 -1.25
CA ILE A 4 -7.04 4.47 -2.41
C ILE A 4 -5.93 3.42 -2.40
N CYS A 5 -6.25 2.20 -2.85
CA CYS A 5 -5.28 1.14 -3.03
C CYS A 5 -4.19 1.51 -4.04
N CYS A 6 -2.96 1.03 -3.82
CA CYS A 6 -1.83 1.28 -4.72
C CYS A 6 -1.69 0.24 -5.84
N VAL A 7 -2.43 -0.87 -5.79
CA VAL A 7 -2.46 -1.95 -6.79
C VAL A 7 -3.15 -1.45 -8.07
N VAL A 8 -2.53 -1.70 -9.22
CA VAL A 8 -3.09 -1.34 -10.53
C VAL A 8 -4.43 -2.07 -10.74
N GLY A 9 -5.48 -1.34 -11.10
CA GLY A 9 -6.83 -1.90 -11.33
C GLY A 9 -7.64 -2.20 -10.06
N CYS A 10 -7.11 -1.90 -8.87
CA CYS A 10 -7.87 -2.05 -7.63
C CYS A 10 -8.74 -0.82 -7.37
N ASN A 11 -10.06 -1.02 -7.30
CA ASN A 11 -11.03 0.05 -7.04
C ASN A 11 -11.36 0.23 -5.55
N ASN A 12 -10.67 -0.49 -4.66
CA ASN A 12 -10.90 -0.39 -3.23
C ASN A 12 -10.41 0.96 -2.69
N ASN A 13 -11.26 1.59 -1.89
CA ASN A 13 -10.98 2.84 -1.20
C ASN A 13 -11.26 2.69 0.31
N LYS A 14 -10.71 3.60 1.12
CA LYS A 14 -10.83 3.60 2.59
C LYS A 14 -12.24 3.89 3.12
N GLY A 15 -13.21 4.11 2.24
CA GLY A 15 -14.61 4.32 2.60
C GLY A 15 -15.36 3.01 2.89
N ASP A 16 -14.84 1.86 2.48
CA ASP A 16 -15.47 0.57 2.77
C ASP A 16 -15.04 0.04 4.15
N PRO A 17 -15.95 -0.05 5.15
CA PRO A 17 -15.62 -0.53 6.48
C PRO A 17 -15.30 -2.04 6.53
N LYS A 18 -15.60 -2.80 5.47
CA LYS A 18 -15.33 -4.25 5.38
C LYS A 18 -13.89 -4.56 4.97
N ILE A 19 -13.11 -3.55 4.57
CA ILE A 19 -11.78 -3.74 4.00
C ILE A 19 -10.74 -3.03 4.85
N SER A 20 -9.70 -3.77 5.24
CA SER A 20 -8.56 -3.22 5.96
C SER A 20 -7.43 -2.83 5.01
N PHE A 21 -6.84 -1.66 5.24
CA PHE A 21 -5.69 -1.18 4.46
C PHE A 21 -4.40 -1.42 5.23
N TYR A 22 -3.42 -2.02 4.55
CA TYR A 22 -2.10 -2.31 5.11
C TYR A 22 -1.03 -1.45 4.46
N ARG A 23 -0.01 -1.10 5.25
CA ARG A 23 1.21 -0.49 4.74
C ARG A 23 2.10 -1.58 4.13
N LEU A 24 2.94 -1.17 3.19
CA LEU A 24 3.97 -2.08 2.65
C LEU A 24 4.89 -2.57 3.78
N PRO A 25 5.27 -3.86 3.78
CA PRO A 25 6.14 -4.41 4.80
C PRO A 25 7.51 -3.73 4.82
N GLN A 26 8.12 -3.72 6.01
CA GLN A 26 9.49 -3.21 6.19
C GLN A 26 10.54 -4.27 5.85
N ASP A 27 10.22 -5.54 6.05
CA ASP A 27 11.05 -6.67 5.64
C ASP A 27 11.28 -6.63 4.12
N GLU A 28 12.54 -6.62 3.71
CA GLU A 28 12.91 -6.39 2.31
C GLU A 28 12.44 -7.52 1.41
N LYS A 29 12.53 -8.78 1.87
CA LYS A 29 12.10 -9.94 1.09
C LYS A 29 10.61 -9.90 0.81
N ARG A 30 9.79 -9.72 1.85
CA ARG A 30 8.33 -9.55 1.71
C ARG A 30 7.99 -8.30 0.92
N ARG A 31 8.74 -7.20 1.09
CA ARG A 31 8.52 -5.97 0.33
C ARG A 31 8.74 -6.19 -1.16
N HIS A 32 9.81 -6.88 -1.56
CA HIS A 32 10.03 -7.22 -2.98
C HIS A 32 8.90 -8.08 -3.54
N GLN A 33 8.40 -9.07 -2.77
CA GLN A 33 7.25 -9.88 -3.20
C GLN A 33 5.99 -9.04 -3.41
N TRP A 34 5.71 -8.10 -2.51
CA TRP A 34 4.57 -7.19 -2.64
C TRP A 34 4.72 -6.25 -3.84
N LEU A 35 5.91 -5.69 -4.06
CA LEU A 35 6.18 -4.82 -5.22
C LEU A 35 6.01 -5.57 -6.55
N ALA A 36 6.50 -6.81 -6.63
CA ALA A 36 6.32 -7.67 -7.79
C ALA A 36 4.83 -7.96 -8.06
N ALA A 37 4.03 -8.15 -7.01
CA ALA A 37 2.59 -8.39 -7.13
C ALA A 37 1.79 -7.14 -7.54
N ILE A 38 2.22 -5.94 -7.11
CA ILE A 38 1.57 -4.67 -7.44
C ILE A 38 1.68 -4.33 -8.94
N LYS A 39 2.70 -4.88 -9.63
CA LYS A 39 2.93 -4.74 -11.09
C LYS A 39 2.86 -3.30 -11.62
N ARG A 40 3.26 -2.33 -10.79
CA ARG A 40 3.30 -0.92 -11.18
C ARG A 40 4.72 -0.61 -11.68
N ALA A 41 4.87 -0.53 -13.00
CA ALA A 41 6.14 -0.16 -13.62
C ALA A 41 6.61 1.21 -13.10
N ASP A 42 7.92 1.35 -12.89
CA ASP A 42 8.61 2.60 -12.55
C ASP A 42 8.12 3.33 -11.29
N TRP A 43 7.44 2.62 -10.39
CA TRP A 43 6.94 3.19 -9.15
C TRP A 43 7.69 2.69 -7.92
N THR A 44 8.37 3.61 -7.22
CA THR A 44 9.00 3.32 -5.93
C THR A 44 8.16 3.92 -4.80
N PRO A 45 7.54 3.10 -3.92
CA PRO A 45 6.74 3.63 -2.84
C PRO A 45 7.61 4.35 -1.80
N THR A 46 7.43 5.66 -1.68
CA THR A 46 8.09 6.48 -0.66
C THR A 46 7.61 6.09 0.75
N ARG A 47 8.56 5.90 1.68
CA ARG A 47 8.26 5.58 3.09
C ARG A 47 7.71 6.83 3.79
N LYS A 48 6.38 7.05 3.76
CA LYS A 48 5.75 8.02 4.67
C LYS A 48 5.55 7.36 6.03
N ARG A 49 6.44 7.65 6.98
CA ARG A 49 6.22 7.37 8.41
C ARG A 49 5.11 8.30 8.89
N ILE A 50 3.86 7.86 8.81
CA ILE A 50 2.78 8.54 9.51
C ILE A 50 2.89 8.06 10.96
N ASN A 51 3.46 8.90 11.83
CA ASN A 51 3.08 8.92 13.24
C ASN A 51 1.59 9.27 13.23
N GLN A 52 0.72 8.32 13.56
CA GLN A 52 -0.69 8.59 13.76
C GLN A 52 -1.00 8.25 15.21
N MET A 53 -0.79 9.24 16.08
CA MET A 53 -1.70 9.48 17.18
C MET A 53 -3.07 9.82 16.59
N MET A 54 -4.10 9.30 17.26
CA MET A 54 -5.55 9.51 17.09
C MET A 54 -6.19 8.77 15.92
#